data_AF-A0A0R2I6D8-F1
#
_entry.id   AF-A0A0R2I6D8-F1
#
_cell.length_a   1.000
_cell.length_b   1.000
_cell.length_c   1.000
_cell.angle_alpha   90.00
_cell.angle_beta   90.00
_cell.angle_gamma   90.00
#
_symmetry.space_group_name_H-M   'P 1'
#
loop_
_entity.id
_entity.type
_entity.pdbx_description
1 polymer ?
#
loop_
_entity_poly.entity_id
_entity_poly.type
_entity_poly.pdbx_seq_one_letter_code
_entity_poly.pdbx_strand_id
1 'polypeptide(L)'
;MSLKPEAKAEFLKEIKLLVNASKKEAGNHQYELVAVVGEENEFKMLETWEDQAAIEAHNQSEHFKTFQQQAASWLAAPLSITLLTELKPN
;
A
#
# COMPACT_ATOMS: atom_id res chain seq x y z
N MET A 1 -7.53 -4.31 0.47
CA MET A 1 -6.65 -5.45 0.79
C MET A 1 -7.40 -6.31 1.76
N SER A 2 -7.93 -7.42 1.25
CA SER A 2 -8.66 -8.41 2.01
C SER A 2 -7.67 -9.46 2.51
N LEU A 3 -7.47 -9.59 3.81
CA LEU A 3 -6.51 -10.54 4.38
C LEU A 3 -7.17 -11.84 4.81
N LYS A 4 -6.45 -12.94 4.65
CA LYS A 4 -6.76 -14.18 5.36
C LYS A 4 -6.55 -13.95 6.87
N PRO A 5 -7.48 -14.34 7.76
CA PRO A 5 -7.35 -14.09 9.20
C PRO A 5 -6.02 -14.58 9.79
N GLU A 6 -5.56 -15.76 9.35
CA GLU A 6 -4.31 -16.38 9.79
C GLU A 6 -3.04 -15.64 9.33
N ALA A 7 -3.13 -14.87 8.24
CA ALA A 7 -2.01 -14.13 7.67
C ALA A 7 -1.84 -12.71 8.25
N LYS A 8 -2.82 -12.22 9.02
CA LYS A 8 -2.87 -10.84 9.49
C LYS A 8 -1.63 -10.41 10.27
N ALA A 9 -1.13 -11.25 11.16
CA ALA A 9 0.03 -10.91 11.98
C ALA A 9 1.32 -10.77 11.16
N GLU A 10 1.54 -11.68 10.19
CA GLU A 10 2.69 -11.63 9.28
C GLU A 10 2.59 -10.44 8.33
N PHE A 11 1.42 -10.23 7.73
CA PHE A 11 1.14 -9.05 6.91
C PHE A 11 1.45 -7.74 7.65
N LEU A 12 0.97 -7.60 8.90
CA LEU A 12 1.19 -6.38 9.69
C LEU A 12 2.66 -6.15 10.06
N LYS A 13 3.50 -7.19 10.04
CA LYS A 13 4.94 -7.07 10.24
C LYS A 13 5.61 -6.57 8.96
N GLU A 14 5.34 -7.21 7.83
CA GLU A 14 5.98 -6.90 6.55
C GLU A 14 5.52 -5.55 5.99
N ILE A 15 4.23 -5.21 6.14
CA ILE A 15 3.68 -3.93 5.68
C ILE A 15 4.32 -2.73 6.39
N LYS A 16 4.78 -2.89 7.65
CA LYS A 16 5.48 -1.82 8.37
C LYS A 16 6.83 -1.50 7.74
N LEU A 17 7.51 -2.51 7.19
CA LEU A 17 8.77 -2.32 6.48
C LEU A 17 8.54 -1.55 5.18
N LEU A 18 7.52 -1.95 4.42
CA LEU A 18 7.06 -1.23 3.22
C LEU A 18 6.75 0.23 3.56
N VAL A 19 5.86 0.48 4.52
CA VAL A 19 5.46 1.84 4.92
C VAL A 19 6.66 2.70 5.32
N ASN A 20 7.57 2.16 6.14
CA ASN A 20 8.74 2.91 6.60
C ASN A 20 9.76 3.20 5.48
N ALA A 21 9.85 2.33 4.48
CA ALA A 21 10.70 2.53 3.32
C ALA A 21 10.07 3.55 2.35
N SER A 22 8.78 3.43 2.06
CA SER A 22 8.08 4.29 1.11
C SER A 22 7.95 5.73 1.58
N LYS A 23 7.80 5.94 2.90
CA LYS A 23 7.86 7.29 3.50
C LYS A 23 9.20 8.02 3.31
N LYS A 24 10.27 7.30 2.91
CA LYS A 24 11.60 7.90 2.66
C LYS A 24 11.86 8.14 1.17
N GLU A 25 10.93 7.75 0.30
CA GLU A 25 11.08 7.96 -1.14
C GLU A 25 10.90 9.43 -1.50
N ALA A 26 11.68 9.89 -2.48
CA ALA A 26 11.49 11.20 -3.06
C ALA A 26 10.11 11.28 -3.73
N GLY A 27 9.39 12.36 -3.48
CA GLY A 27 8.02 12.54 -3.98
C GLY A 27 6.94 11.82 -3.18
N ASN A 28 7.26 11.11 -2.07
CA ASN A 28 6.21 10.62 -1.17
C ASN A 28 5.67 11.76 -0.27
N HIS A 29 4.36 12.00 -0.32
CA HIS A 29 3.67 12.92 0.59
C HIS A 29 2.91 12.19 1.69
N GLN A 30 2.31 11.04 1.36
CA GLN A 30 1.61 10.17 2.31
C GLN A 30 1.78 8.72 1.91
N TYR A 31 1.96 7.85 2.89
CA TYR A 31 1.95 6.40 2.71
C TYR A 31 1.54 5.72 4.02
N GLU A 32 0.27 5.34 4.13
CA GLU A 32 -0.30 4.87 5.40
C GLU A 32 -1.25 3.70 5.21
N LEU A 33 -1.07 2.67 6.03
CA LEU A 33 -2.03 1.57 6.12
C LEU A 33 -3.21 2.00 7.00
N VAL A 34 -4.41 1.94 6.44
CA VAL A 34 -5.67 2.23 7.15
C VAL A 34 -6.58 0.99 7.16
N ALA A 35 -7.33 0.80 8.24
CA ALA A 35 -8.35 -0.23 8.33
C ALA A 35 -9.69 0.28 7.78
N VAL A 36 -10.45 -0.58 7.12
CA VAL A 36 -11.82 -0.26 6.71
C VAL A 36 -12.73 -0.37 7.94
N VAL A 37 -13.50 0.68 8.19
CA VAL A 37 -14.41 0.74 9.35
C VAL A 37 -15.46 -0.37 9.23
N GLY A 38 -15.57 -1.18 10.28
CA GLY A 38 -16.53 -2.29 10.36
C GLY A 38 -16.03 -3.62 9.79
N GLU A 39 -14.83 -3.66 9.20
CA GLU A 39 -14.32 -4.84 8.49
C GLU A 39 -12.96 -5.27 9.10
N GLU A 40 -12.95 -6.35 9.87
CA GLU A 40 -11.79 -6.73 10.71
C GLU A 40 -10.51 -7.06 9.92
N ASN A 41 -10.66 -7.53 8.68
CA ASN A 41 -9.55 -8.00 7.83
C ASN A 41 -9.42 -7.23 6.51
N GLU A 42 -10.06 -6.07 6.43
CA GLU A 42 -9.98 -5.19 5.26
C GLU A 42 -9.12 -3.96 5.56
N PHE A 43 -8.13 -3.75 4.71
CA PHE A 43 -7.20 -2.64 4.81
C PHE A 43 -7.06 -1.91 3.47
N LYS A 44 -6.68 -0.64 3.51
CA LYS A 44 -6.27 0.12 2.33
C LYS A 44 -4.91 0.76 2.59
N MET A 45 -4.10 0.86 1.55
CA MET A 45 -2.95 1.75 1.57
C MET A 45 -3.42 3.10 1.03
N LEU A 46 -3.25 4.16 1.83
CA LEU A 46 -3.47 5.53 1.40
C LEU A 46 -2.13 6.10 0.98
N GLU A 47 -2.03 6.43 -0.30
CA GLU A 47 -0.80 6.91 -0.90
C GLU A 47 -1.04 8.26 -1.57
N THR A 48 -0.15 9.21 -1.31
CA THR A 48 -0.13 10.50 -1.99
C THR A 48 1.29 10.73 -2.46
N TRP A 49 1.41 10.97 -3.76
CA TRP A 49 2.68 11.10 -4.46
C TRP A 49 2.71 12.43 -5.20
N GLU A 50 3.90 13.00 -5.34
CA GLU A 50 4.15 14.27 -6.04
C GLU A 50 3.70 14.20 -7.49
N ASP A 51 4.01 13.09 -8.17
CA ASP A 51 3.65 12.87 -9.57
C ASP A 51 3.64 11.38 -9.95
N GLN A 52 3.38 11.11 -11.23
CA GLN A 52 3.37 9.76 -11.80
C GLN A 52 4.76 9.11 -11.80
N ALA A 53 5.84 9.89 -11.92
CA ALA A 53 7.20 9.36 -11.93
C ALA A 53 7.60 8.83 -10.54
N ALA A 54 7.16 9.50 -9.47
CA ALA A 54 7.30 9.01 -8.10
C ALA A 54 6.55 7.68 -7.89
N ILE A 55 5.33 7.55 -8.44
CA ILE A 55 4.57 6.28 -8.41
C ILE A 55 5.31 5.17 -9.15
N GLU A 56 5.87 5.45 -10.33
CA GLU A 56 6.64 4.47 -11.10
C GLU A 56 7.92 4.05 -10.37
N ALA A 57 8.63 5.00 -9.76
CA ALA A 57 9.80 4.72 -8.94
C ALA A 57 9.45 3.83 -7.74
N HIS A 58 8.36 4.13 -7.03
CA HIS A 58 7.85 3.31 -5.93
C HIS A 58 7.56 1.87 -6.37
N ASN A 59 6.84 1.71 -7.48
CA ASN A 59 6.50 0.40 -8.04
C ASN A 59 7.74 -0.42 -8.47
N GLN A 60 8.85 0.26 -8.77
CA GLN A 60 10.11 -0.38 -9.14
C GLN A 60 11.04 -0.65 -7.96
N SER A 61 10.74 -0.09 -6.78
CA SER A 61 11.56 -0.23 -5.59
C SER A 61 11.67 -1.68 -5.10
N GLU A 62 12.78 -1.99 -4.44
CA GLU A 62 13.01 -3.34 -3.89
C GLU A 62 11.96 -3.70 -2.84
N HIS A 63 11.68 -2.78 -1.91
CA HIS A 63 10.74 -3.03 -0.82
C HIS A 63 9.31 -3.24 -1.32
N PHE A 64 8.86 -2.53 -2.36
CA PHE A 64 7.55 -2.78 -2.97
C PHE A 64 7.50 -4.12 -3.71
N LYS A 65 8.53 -4.46 -4.49
CA LYS A 65 8.61 -5.77 -5.17
C LYS A 65 8.62 -6.93 -4.19
N THR A 66 9.38 -6.82 -3.11
CA THR A 66 9.41 -7.81 -2.02
C THR A 66 8.05 -7.97 -1.36
N PHE A 67 7.35 -6.87 -1.11
CA PHE A 67 5.98 -6.92 -0.58
C PHE A 67 5.02 -7.60 -1.57
N GLN A 68 5.06 -7.22 -2.84
CA GLN A 68 4.18 -7.75 -3.89
C GLN A 68 4.35 -9.26 -4.08
N GLN A 69 5.59 -9.77 -4.02
CA GLN A 69 5.88 -11.20 -4.10
C GLN A 69 5.24 -12.01 -2.98
N GLN A 70 5.16 -11.44 -1.77
CA GLN A 70 4.58 -12.09 -0.60
C GLN A 70 3.06 -11.86 -0.49
N ALA A 71 2.55 -10.76 -1.05
CA ALA A 71 1.16 -10.34 -0.92
C ALA A 71 0.15 -11.44 -1.30
N ALA A 72 0.43 -12.22 -2.35
CA ALA A 72 -0.45 -13.30 -2.78
C ALA A 72 -0.68 -14.39 -1.70
N SER A 73 0.28 -14.60 -0.80
CA SER A 73 0.14 -15.57 0.29
C SER A 73 -0.84 -15.08 1.36
N TRP A 74 -0.90 -13.78 1.60
CA TRP A 74 -1.70 -13.16 2.67
C TRP A 74 -3.11 -12.78 2.24
N LEU A 75 -3.29 -12.42 0.98
CA LEU A 75 -4.54 -11.86 0.49
C LEU A 75 -5.59 -12.95 0.24
N ALA A 76 -6.83 -12.69 0.66
CA ALA A 76 -8.01 -13.50 0.36
C ALA A 76 -8.64 -13.14 -1.00
N ALA A 77 -8.29 -11.98 -1.56
CA ALA A 77 -8.75 -11.51 -2.86
C ALA A 77 -7.62 -10.75 -3.59
N PRO A 78 -7.65 -10.64 -4.93
CA PRO A 78 -6.67 -9.86 -5.68
C PRO A 78 -6.57 -8.41 -5.19
N LEU A 79 -5.38 -7.81 -5.28
CA LEU A 79 -5.18 -6.39 -4.99
C LEU A 79 -6.03 -5.54 -5.94
N SER A 80 -6.71 -4.54 -5.38
CA SER A 80 -7.41 -3.51 -6.14
C SER A 80 -6.72 -2.17 -5.87
N ILE A 81 -6.29 -1.52 -6.95
CA ILE A 81 -5.62 -0.22 -6.93
C ILE A 81 -6.50 0.74 -7.71
N THR A 82 -6.70 1.95 -7.18
CA THR A 82 -7.45 3.01 -7.84
C THR A 82 -6.59 4.26 -7.84
N LEU A 83 -6.23 4.75 -9.03
CA LEU A 83 -5.53 6.01 -9.19
C LEU A 83 -6.55 7.15 -9.12
N LEU A 84 -6.24 8.13 -8.28
CA LEU A 84 -7.06 9.33 -8.07
C LEU A 84 -6.25 10.55 -8.49
N THR A 85 -6.94 11.59 -8.93
CA THR A 85 -6.34 12.89 -9.20
C THR A 85 -7.13 13.96 -8.44
N GLU A 86 -6.43 14.96 -7.93
CA GLU A 86 -7.08 16.08 -7.26
C GLU A 86 -7.95 16.87 -8.24
N LEU A 87 -9.18 17.14 -7.85
CA LEU A 87 -10.01 18.10 -8.56
C LEU A 87 -9.47 19.50 -8.26
N LYS A 88 -8.89 20.16 -9.26
CA LYS A 88 -8.51 21.58 -9.15
C LYS A 88 -9.80 22.41 -9.26
N PRO A 89 -10.23 23.13 -8.20
CA PRO A 89 -11.35 24.04 -8.33
C PRO A 89 -10.97 25.17 -9.31
N ASN A 90 -11.86 25.47 -10.26
CA ASN A 90 -11.74 26.59 -11.21
C ASN A 90 -11.85 27.94 -10.51
#